data_AF-A0A8K0X8P6-F1
#
_entry.id   AF-A0A8K0X8P6-F1
#
_cell.length_a   1.000
_cell.length_b   1.000
_cell.length_c   1.000
_cell.angle_alpha   90.00
_cell.angle_beta   90.00
_cell.angle_gamma   90.00
#
_symmetry.space_group_name_H-M   'P 1'
#
loop_
_entity.id
_entity.type
_entity.pdbx_description
1 polymer ?
#
loop_
_entity_poly.entity_id
_entity_poly.type
_entity_poly.pdbx_seq_one_letter_code
_entity_poly.pdbx_strand_id
1 'polypeptide(L)'
;MVRFRCLPVQHWRRAWIIPLLAINVLGLAYYFSRGHVQPRFHGMTSGFSKHYPSPVPGVQGFAQTIADLWKPYVHPLDNTTFTTKSGRRYDLDPTHKHWDKPLGKDVVIIDVDTRYDPGNGPVLEGKNMNYRTAGRMNHYIYSLIHGYDYKLIHAPEYWYRHQTWVKVPMMMEALKDHKFVVFLDADAIFSEPQMPIEWLLTLWNIHDDILVALAEDIYKKTNLDRQGLLLWNTGFVIAQNSPRTLELFQSWKDCPSDREFPGCSHWNKKFAHEQAAFGNYLRYKYNTTDELRMIPCLDGNGSQYIPEKEECGGQFVQHLWSSKDVTITDLQQLVATALSRQIKDGDIARMFDALVRPIHV
;
A
#
# COMPACT_ATOMS: atom_id res chain seq x y z
N MET A 1 40.13 -18.12 -85.17
CA MET A 1 39.46 -16.82 -84.89
C MET A 1 38.08 -17.13 -84.34
N VAL A 2 37.90 -17.18 -83.01
CA VAL A 2 36.64 -17.61 -82.36
C VAL A 2 36.02 -16.41 -81.65
N ARG A 3 34.78 -16.05 -82.01
CA ARG A 3 33.99 -14.97 -81.40
C ARG A 3 33.21 -15.51 -80.20
N PHE A 4 33.34 -14.88 -79.04
CA PHE A 4 32.42 -15.05 -77.92
C PHE A 4 31.18 -14.16 -78.10
N ARG A 5 29.98 -14.73 -77.97
CA ARG A 5 28.71 -14.00 -77.83
C ARG A 5 28.37 -13.89 -76.35
N CYS A 6 28.21 -12.67 -75.85
CA CYS A 6 27.64 -12.40 -74.53
C CYS A 6 26.12 -12.63 -74.56
N LEU A 7 25.59 -13.34 -73.56
CA LEU A 7 24.15 -13.50 -73.32
C LEU A 7 23.60 -12.31 -72.50
N PRO A 8 22.30 -11.96 -72.63
CA PRO A 8 21.76 -10.73 -72.06
C PRO A 8 21.46 -10.87 -70.56
N VAL A 9 21.93 -9.89 -69.77
CA VAL A 9 21.81 -9.78 -68.31
C VAL A 9 20.35 -9.55 -67.83
N GLN A 10 19.39 -9.38 -68.73
CA GLN A 10 18.02 -9.00 -68.38
C GLN A 10 17.13 -10.15 -67.86
N HIS A 11 17.46 -11.41 -68.14
CA HIS A 11 16.63 -12.54 -67.67
C HIS A 11 16.89 -12.96 -66.22
N TRP A 12 18.07 -12.64 -65.67
CA TRP A 12 18.44 -13.04 -64.31
C TRP A 12 17.79 -12.17 -63.22
N ARG A 13 17.42 -10.91 -63.53
CA ARG A 13 16.78 -10.04 -62.52
C ARG A 13 15.34 -10.47 -62.20
N ARG A 14 14.58 -11.00 -63.16
CA ARG A 14 13.19 -11.45 -62.91
C ARG A 14 13.11 -12.79 -62.17
N ALA A 15 14.12 -13.65 -62.34
CA ALA A 15 14.16 -14.97 -61.70
C ALA A 15 14.30 -14.91 -60.16
N TRP A 16 14.92 -13.85 -59.62
CA TRP A 16 15.12 -13.69 -58.17
C TRP A 16 14.11 -12.75 -57.49
N ILE A 17 13.53 -11.81 -58.23
CA ILE A 17 12.53 -10.86 -57.68
C ILE A 17 11.23 -11.57 -57.30
N ILE A 18 10.78 -12.55 -58.09
CA ILE A 18 9.52 -13.26 -57.84
C ILE A 18 9.60 -14.15 -56.57
N PRO A 19 10.66 -14.96 -56.36
CA PRO A 19 10.84 -15.69 -55.10
C PRO A 19 10.99 -14.78 -53.88
N LEU A 20 11.72 -13.67 -54.00
CA LEU A 20 11.91 -12.72 -52.89
C LEU A 20 10.61 -12.02 -52.48
N LEU A 21 9.76 -11.66 -53.45
CA LEU A 21 8.42 -11.14 -53.17
C LEU A 21 7.52 -12.20 -52.54
N ALA A 22 7.57 -13.44 -53.01
CA ALA A 22 6.81 -14.54 -52.41
C ALA A 22 7.23 -14.82 -50.96
N ILE A 23 8.54 -14.80 -50.65
CA ILE A 23 9.06 -14.95 -49.28
C ILE A 23 8.64 -13.79 -48.38
N ASN A 24 8.66 -12.55 -48.89
CA ASN A 24 8.21 -11.39 -48.10
C ASN A 24 6.70 -11.41 -47.86
N VAL A 25 5.89 -11.78 -48.86
CA VAL A 25 4.43 -11.90 -48.72
C VAL A 25 4.07 -13.07 -47.80
N LEU A 26 4.75 -14.21 -47.89
CA LEU A 26 4.57 -15.32 -46.96
C LEU A 26 5.09 -15.00 -45.56
N GLY A 27 6.16 -14.21 -45.43
CA GLY A 27 6.68 -13.72 -44.15
C GLY A 27 5.75 -12.72 -43.49
N LEU A 28 5.15 -11.79 -44.25
CA LEU A 28 4.11 -10.87 -43.79
C LEU A 28 2.81 -11.61 -43.46
N ALA A 29 2.38 -12.56 -44.29
CA ALA A 29 1.22 -13.40 -44.01
C ALA A 29 1.46 -14.29 -42.78
N TYR A 30 2.68 -14.79 -42.56
CA TYR A 30 3.08 -15.51 -41.35
C TYR A 30 3.11 -14.59 -40.13
N TYR A 31 3.60 -13.35 -40.28
CA TYR A 31 3.63 -12.33 -39.22
C TYR A 31 2.21 -11.87 -38.83
N PHE A 32 1.30 -11.71 -39.81
CA PHE A 32 -0.10 -11.33 -39.59
C PHE A 32 -1.02 -12.52 -39.25
N SER A 33 -0.69 -13.76 -39.64
CA SER A 33 -1.41 -14.98 -39.20
C SER A 33 -0.94 -15.48 -37.83
N ARG A 34 0.32 -15.18 -37.44
CA ARG A 34 0.73 -15.04 -36.03
C ARG A 34 0.35 -13.67 -35.47
N GLY A 35 -0.69 -13.05 -36.05
CA GLY A 35 -1.23 -11.77 -35.63
C GLY A 35 -1.22 -11.74 -34.14
N HIS A 36 -0.52 -10.72 -33.61
CA HIS A 36 -0.20 -10.55 -32.20
C HIS A 36 -0.93 -11.58 -31.38
N VAL A 37 -0.23 -12.69 -31.09
CA VAL A 37 -0.53 -13.43 -29.88
C VAL A 37 -0.32 -12.39 -28.80
N GLN A 38 -1.37 -11.59 -28.56
CA GLN A 38 -1.60 -11.01 -27.28
C GLN A 38 -1.32 -12.17 -26.35
N PRO A 39 -0.48 -11.99 -25.32
CA PRO A 39 -0.69 -12.83 -24.17
C PRO A 39 -2.18 -12.66 -23.88
N ARG A 40 -2.98 -13.68 -24.17
CA ARG A 40 -4.32 -13.77 -23.63
C ARG A 40 -4.04 -13.74 -22.14
N PHE A 41 -4.16 -12.57 -21.54
CA PHE A 41 -4.29 -12.42 -20.10
C PHE A 41 -5.69 -12.96 -19.76
N HIS A 42 -5.84 -14.26 -19.95
CA HIS A 42 -6.91 -15.08 -19.46
C HIS A 42 -6.24 -16.04 -18.49
N GLY A 43 -6.45 -15.81 -17.19
CA GLY A 43 -6.03 -16.74 -16.15
C GLY A 43 -4.74 -16.38 -15.41
N MET A 44 -4.70 -15.21 -14.76
CA MET A 44 -3.87 -15.07 -13.55
C MET A 44 -4.60 -14.22 -12.49
N THR A 45 -5.91 -14.39 -12.40
CA THR A 45 -6.79 -13.68 -11.46
C THR A 45 -7.52 -14.58 -10.47
N SER A 46 -7.12 -15.85 -10.30
CA SER A 46 -7.85 -16.76 -9.39
C SER A 46 -6.99 -17.75 -8.60
N GLY A 47 -5.76 -17.39 -8.26
CA GLY A 47 -4.99 -18.18 -7.29
C GLY A 47 -3.55 -17.76 -7.30
N PHE A 48 -3.07 -17.23 -6.18
CA PHE A 48 -1.64 -17.18 -5.74
C PHE A 48 -1.46 -16.27 -4.51
N SER A 49 -2.48 -15.50 -4.09
CA SER A 49 -2.47 -14.87 -2.77
C SER A 49 -2.87 -15.91 -1.72
N LYS A 50 -1.95 -16.25 -0.82
CA LYS A 50 -2.27 -17.01 0.39
C LYS A 50 -2.60 -16.01 1.49
N HIS A 51 -3.83 -16.08 1.99
CA HIS A 51 -4.20 -15.47 3.25
C HIS A 51 -3.65 -16.35 4.35
N TYR A 52 -2.86 -15.77 5.26
CA TYR A 52 -2.50 -16.48 6.47
C TYR A 52 -3.50 -16.14 7.55
N PRO A 53 -3.96 -17.15 8.33
CA PRO A 53 -4.70 -16.86 9.53
C PRO A 53 -3.89 -15.91 10.41
N SER A 54 -4.60 -15.09 11.18
CA SER A 54 -4.04 -14.23 12.24
C SER A 54 -2.93 -14.96 13.01
N PRO A 55 -1.96 -14.23 13.56
CA PRO A 55 -0.69 -14.81 13.99
C PRO A 55 -0.89 -15.93 15.03
N VAL A 56 0.09 -16.85 15.10
CA VAL A 56 0.11 -18.06 15.96
C VAL A 56 -0.49 -17.79 17.35
N PRO A 57 -1.27 -18.71 17.96
CA PRO A 57 -2.05 -18.42 19.17
C PRO A 57 -1.35 -17.66 20.31
N GLY A 58 -0.07 -17.93 20.60
CA GLY A 58 0.69 -17.18 21.62
C GLY A 58 0.92 -15.70 21.24
N VAL A 59 1.15 -15.43 19.96
CA VAL A 59 1.24 -14.07 19.41
C VAL A 59 -0.12 -13.37 19.45
N GLN A 60 -1.19 -14.09 19.10
CA GLN A 60 -2.55 -13.57 19.16
C GLN A 60 -2.95 -13.20 20.59
N GLY A 61 -2.64 -14.05 21.58
CA GLY A 61 -2.91 -13.78 23.00
C GLY A 61 -2.18 -12.56 23.52
N PHE A 62 -0.89 -12.40 23.19
CA PHE A 62 -0.11 -11.21 23.52
C PHE A 62 -0.70 -9.95 22.88
N ALA A 63 -0.94 -9.96 21.56
CA ALA A 63 -1.47 -8.80 20.86
C ALA A 63 -2.87 -8.40 21.37
N GLN A 64 -3.73 -9.38 21.66
CA GLN A 64 -5.04 -9.15 22.26
C GLN A 64 -4.93 -8.49 23.63
N THR A 65 -4.01 -8.98 24.46
CA THR A 65 -3.73 -8.40 25.78
C THR A 65 -3.33 -6.93 25.66
N ILE A 66 -2.37 -6.61 24.76
CA ILE A 66 -1.95 -5.23 24.55
C ILE A 66 -3.09 -4.37 24.04
N ALA A 67 -3.89 -4.86 23.09
CA ALA A 67 -5.05 -4.15 22.58
C ALA A 67 -6.09 -3.88 23.68
N ASP A 68 -6.34 -4.86 24.56
CA ASP A 68 -7.26 -4.70 25.68
C ASP A 68 -6.77 -3.63 26.66
N LEU A 69 -5.46 -3.47 26.88
CA LEU A 69 -4.92 -2.39 27.70
C LEU A 69 -5.14 -1.00 27.09
N TRP A 70 -5.31 -0.90 25.76
CA TRP A 70 -5.55 0.36 25.06
C TRP A 70 -7.03 0.74 24.96
N LYS A 71 -7.96 -0.23 24.95
CA LYS A 71 -9.40 0.00 24.79
C LYS A 71 -10.00 1.12 25.65
N PRO A 72 -9.66 1.27 26.95
CA PRO A 72 -10.19 2.35 27.78
C PRO A 72 -9.76 3.76 27.34
N TYR A 73 -8.68 3.87 26.57
CA TYR A 73 -8.12 5.14 26.14
C TYR A 73 -8.49 5.53 24.72
N VAL A 74 -9.27 4.70 24.01
CA VAL A 74 -9.71 4.99 22.64
C VAL A 74 -10.40 6.35 22.62
N HIS A 75 -9.98 7.18 21.68
CA HIS A 75 -10.49 8.54 21.57
C HIS A 75 -11.97 8.53 21.16
N PRO A 76 -12.86 9.23 21.88
CA PRO A 76 -14.27 9.30 21.52
C PRO A 76 -14.50 9.97 20.16
N LEU A 77 -15.37 9.40 19.33
CA LEU A 77 -15.69 9.95 18.00
C LEU A 77 -16.45 11.29 18.04
N ASP A 78 -17.08 11.60 19.17
CA ASP A 78 -17.79 12.86 19.39
C ASP A 78 -16.89 14.00 19.88
N ASN A 79 -15.66 13.70 20.30
CA ASN A 79 -14.70 14.71 20.70
C ASN A 79 -14.08 15.39 19.47
N THR A 80 -14.23 16.70 19.38
CA THR A 80 -13.74 17.49 18.25
C THR A 80 -12.29 17.91 18.39
N THR A 81 -11.61 17.57 19.47
CA THR A 81 -10.25 18.05 19.76
C THR A 81 -9.35 16.92 20.21
N PHE A 82 -8.12 16.91 19.70
CA PHE A 82 -7.09 15.97 20.11
C PHE A 82 -5.74 16.65 20.23
N THR A 83 -4.97 16.29 21.27
CA THR A 83 -3.58 16.72 21.42
C THR A 83 -2.68 15.51 21.36
N THR A 84 -1.78 15.49 20.39
CA THR A 84 -0.82 14.39 20.17
C THR A 84 0.19 14.28 21.30
N LYS A 85 0.94 13.17 21.34
CA LYS A 85 2.09 12.97 22.24
C LYS A 85 3.18 14.04 22.10
N SER A 86 3.29 14.66 20.92
CA SER A 86 4.23 15.76 20.65
C SER A 86 3.71 17.12 21.15
N GLY A 87 2.49 17.18 21.69
CA GLY A 87 1.85 18.40 22.18
C GLY A 87 1.13 19.20 21.10
N ARG A 88 1.00 18.66 19.86
CA ARG A 88 0.30 19.34 18.77
C ARG A 88 -1.20 19.15 18.91
N ARG A 89 -1.94 20.26 18.90
CA ARG A 89 -3.40 20.27 18.96
C ARG A 89 -4.00 20.21 17.56
N TYR A 90 -5.03 19.38 17.42
CA TYR A 90 -5.89 19.24 16.26
C TYR A 90 -7.33 19.52 16.68
N ASP A 91 -8.04 20.29 15.87
CA ASP A 91 -9.46 20.58 16.04
C ASP A 91 -10.18 20.14 14.74
N LEU A 92 -11.22 19.32 14.87
CA LEU A 92 -12.03 18.87 13.74
C LEU A 92 -12.89 20.02 13.22
N ASP A 93 -13.02 20.11 11.91
CA ASP A 93 -14.01 20.98 11.29
C ASP A 93 -15.41 20.38 11.53
N PRO A 94 -16.35 21.10 12.16
CA PRO A 94 -17.70 20.61 12.41
C PRO A 94 -18.48 20.22 11.14
N THR A 95 -18.08 20.73 9.97
CA THR A 95 -18.71 20.43 8.69
C THR A 95 -18.28 19.09 8.09
N HIS A 96 -17.17 18.50 8.55
CA HIS A 96 -16.62 17.24 8.02
C HIS A 96 -17.12 15.98 8.74
N LYS A 97 -18.18 16.07 9.57
CA LYS A 97 -18.63 14.96 10.42
C LYS A 97 -19.35 13.86 9.60
N HIS A 98 -18.57 13.04 8.91
CA HIS A 98 -19.05 11.95 8.05
C HIS A 98 -19.02 10.58 8.74
N TRP A 99 -18.20 10.40 9.77
CA TRP A 99 -17.96 9.10 10.43
C TRP A 99 -18.17 9.18 11.94
N ASP A 100 -19.43 9.15 12.38
CA ASP A 100 -19.82 9.31 13.78
C ASP A 100 -20.11 7.97 14.51
N LYS A 101 -19.96 6.85 13.80
CA LYS A 101 -20.16 5.50 14.31
C LYS A 101 -18.92 4.65 14.09
N PRO A 102 -18.61 3.71 15.01
CA PRO A 102 -17.55 2.73 14.79
C PRO A 102 -17.81 1.94 13.50
N LEU A 103 -16.83 1.91 12.61
CA LEU A 103 -16.85 1.15 11.36
C LEU A 103 -16.53 -0.33 11.62
N GLY A 104 -15.67 -0.62 12.60
CA GLY A 104 -15.30 -2.00 12.96
C GLY A 104 -14.91 -2.83 11.73
N LYS A 105 -15.65 -3.91 11.46
CA LYS A 105 -15.36 -4.85 10.36
C LYS A 105 -15.59 -4.29 8.95
N ASP A 106 -16.15 -3.09 8.82
CA ASP A 106 -16.16 -2.38 7.55
C ASP A 106 -14.76 -1.91 7.12
N VAL A 107 -13.80 -1.85 8.05
CA VAL A 107 -12.38 -1.51 7.80
C VAL A 107 -11.54 -2.78 7.84
N VAL A 108 -10.68 -2.95 6.83
CA VAL A 108 -9.58 -3.91 6.87
C VAL A 108 -8.24 -3.20 6.76
N ILE A 109 -7.33 -3.53 7.67
CA ILE A 109 -5.92 -3.17 7.60
C ILE A 109 -5.17 -4.31 6.93
N ILE A 110 -4.43 -3.99 5.87
CA ILE A 110 -3.70 -5.01 5.11
C ILE A 110 -2.20 -4.75 5.08
N ASP A 111 -1.45 -5.82 5.32
CA ASP A 111 -0.02 -5.89 5.09
C ASP A 111 0.23 -6.78 3.88
N VAL A 112 1.04 -6.31 2.93
CA VAL A 112 1.36 -7.06 1.71
C VAL A 112 2.87 -7.26 1.61
N ASP A 113 3.31 -8.51 1.51
CA ASP A 113 4.73 -8.83 1.28
C ASP A 113 4.86 -10.01 0.31
N THR A 114 5.95 -10.03 -0.45
CA THR A 114 6.32 -11.18 -1.30
C THR A 114 7.35 -12.10 -0.64
N ARG A 115 7.96 -11.66 0.46
CA ARG A 115 9.00 -12.42 1.19
C ARG A 115 8.47 -13.13 2.43
N TYR A 116 7.15 -13.17 2.60
CA TYR A 116 6.56 -13.81 3.76
C TYR A 116 6.70 -15.34 3.64
N ASP A 117 7.53 -15.92 4.50
CA ASP A 117 7.69 -17.37 4.62
C ASP A 117 6.88 -17.90 5.81
N PRO A 118 5.73 -18.56 5.57
CA PRO A 118 4.91 -19.13 6.64
C PRO A 118 5.58 -20.26 7.40
N GLY A 119 6.60 -20.91 6.83
CA GLY A 119 7.32 -22.01 7.48
C GLY A 119 8.15 -21.54 8.68
N ASN A 120 8.44 -20.24 8.76
CA ASN A 120 9.20 -19.62 9.84
C ASN A 120 8.32 -18.82 10.83
N GLY A 121 6.99 -18.88 10.68
CA GLY A 121 6.02 -18.17 11.51
C GLY A 121 6.14 -16.63 11.42
N PRO A 122 5.21 -15.86 12.00
CA PRO A 122 5.52 -14.48 12.38
C PRO A 122 6.72 -14.53 13.33
N VAL A 123 7.78 -13.77 13.05
CA VAL A 123 9.02 -13.70 13.86
C VAL A 123 8.76 -12.98 15.19
N LEU A 124 7.86 -13.54 16.00
CA LEU A 124 7.73 -13.23 17.42
C LEU A 124 8.55 -14.21 18.28
N GLU A 125 8.95 -15.36 17.72
CA GLU A 125 9.84 -16.30 18.38
C GLU A 125 11.31 -15.98 18.02
N GLY A 126 12.05 -15.44 18.99
CA GLY A 126 13.51 -15.36 18.95
C GLY A 126 14.11 -13.96 19.17
N LYS A 127 15.42 -13.94 19.44
CA LYS A 127 16.25 -12.73 19.71
C LYS A 127 16.38 -11.75 18.52
N ASN A 128 15.60 -11.91 17.44
CA ASN A 128 15.80 -11.24 16.15
C ASN A 128 14.50 -10.64 15.56
N MET A 129 13.71 -9.91 16.36
CA MET A 129 12.60 -9.11 15.80
C MET A 129 13.17 -8.10 14.78
N ASN A 130 12.63 -8.07 13.57
CA ASN A 130 12.99 -7.10 12.55
C ASN A 130 11.90 -6.04 12.39
N TYR A 131 12.23 -4.92 11.73
CA TYR A 131 11.28 -3.81 11.54
C TYR A 131 9.98 -4.24 10.86
N ARG A 132 10.02 -5.17 9.89
CA ARG A 132 8.80 -5.61 9.18
C ARG A 132 7.83 -6.31 10.11
N THR A 133 8.38 -7.12 11.01
CA THR A 133 7.58 -7.84 12.01
C THR A 133 7.03 -6.87 13.04
N ALA A 134 7.85 -5.89 13.46
CA ALA A 134 7.41 -4.86 14.37
C ALA A 134 6.27 -3.99 13.79
N GLY A 135 6.39 -3.56 12.52
CA GLY A 135 5.36 -2.77 11.84
C GLY A 135 4.04 -3.53 11.69
N ARG A 136 4.10 -4.78 11.21
CA ARG A 136 2.92 -5.68 11.16
C ARG A 136 2.25 -5.87 12.51
N MET A 137 3.05 -6.04 13.57
CA MET A 137 2.52 -6.18 14.91
C MET A 137 1.83 -4.89 15.37
N ASN A 138 2.39 -3.72 15.05
CA ASN A 138 1.74 -2.43 15.29
C ASN A 138 0.38 -2.36 14.56
N HIS A 139 0.33 -2.70 13.27
CA HIS A 139 -0.92 -2.71 12.48
C HIS A 139 -1.96 -3.67 13.04
N TYR A 140 -1.53 -4.87 13.44
CA TYR A 140 -2.40 -5.88 14.01
C TYR A 140 -2.98 -5.45 15.36
N ILE A 141 -2.13 -4.94 16.26
CA ILE A 141 -2.59 -4.41 17.56
C ILE A 141 -3.57 -3.25 17.34
N TYR A 142 -3.26 -2.31 16.44
CA TYR A 142 -4.15 -1.21 16.11
C TYR A 142 -5.52 -1.71 15.61
N SER A 143 -5.53 -2.74 14.76
CA SER A 143 -6.77 -3.39 14.30
C SER A 143 -7.59 -3.96 15.46
N LEU A 144 -6.92 -4.63 16.42
CA LEU A 144 -7.57 -5.21 17.59
C LEU A 144 -8.13 -4.17 18.57
N ILE A 145 -7.45 -3.03 18.72
CA ILE A 145 -7.91 -1.92 19.59
C ILE A 145 -9.27 -1.42 19.13
N HIS A 146 -9.44 -1.25 17.82
CA HIS A 146 -10.62 -0.61 17.22
C HIS A 146 -11.63 -1.59 16.62
N GLY A 147 -11.36 -2.89 16.65
CA GLY A 147 -12.26 -3.93 16.14
C GLY A 147 -12.28 -4.07 14.61
N TYR A 148 -11.26 -3.57 13.92
CA TYR A 148 -11.10 -3.72 12.47
C TYR A 148 -10.73 -5.15 12.09
N ASP A 149 -10.85 -5.49 10.81
CA ASP A 149 -10.21 -6.68 10.25
C ASP A 149 -8.74 -6.43 9.93
N TYR A 150 -7.95 -7.50 9.98
CA TYR A 150 -6.52 -7.49 9.65
C TYR A 150 -6.20 -8.65 8.71
N LYS A 151 -5.49 -8.37 7.62
CA LYS A 151 -5.01 -9.42 6.70
C LYS A 151 -3.52 -9.23 6.41
N LEU A 152 -2.73 -10.27 6.72
CA LEU A 152 -1.36 -10.41 6.21
C LEU A 152 -1.40 -11.23 4.93
N ILE A 153 -1.04 -10.59 3.82
CA ILE A 153 -1.16 -11.12 2.47
C ILE A 153 0.22 -11.44 1.92
N HIS A 154 0.46 -12.71 1.58
CA HIS A 154 1.60 -13.07 0.74
C HIS A 154 1.23 -12.94 -0.72
N ALA A 155 1.74 -11.88 -1.34
CA ALA A 155 1.51 -11.61 -2.74
C ALA A 155 2.49 -12.40 -3.63
N PRO A 156 2.08 -12.75 -4.87
CA PRO A 156 3.00 -13.32 -5.83
C PRO A 156 4.08 -12.32 -6.25
N GLU A 157 5.26 -12.84 -6.60
CA GLU A 157 6.31 -12.05 -7.22
C GLU A 157 6.05 -11.83 -8.72
N TYR A 158 6.30 -10.60 -9.19
CA TYR A 158 6.20 -10.24 -10.61
C TYR A 158 7.58 -9.84 -11.14
N TRP A 159 8.29 -10.74 -11.82
CA TRP A 159 9.67 -10.52 -12.30
C TRP A 159 9.87 -9.28 -13.19
N TYR A 160 8.81 -8.81 -13.86
CA TYR A 160 8.85 -7.69 -14.80
C TYR A 160 8.62 -6.32 -14.15
N ARG A 161 8.27 -6.26 -12.86
CA ARG A 161 8.05 -5.01 -12.12
C ARG A 161 8.63 -5.07 -10.70
N HIS A 162 8.82 -3.92 -10.10
CA HIS A 162 9.32 -3.81 -8.74
C HIS A 162 8.31 -4.37 -7.73
N GLN A 163 8.79 -4.93 -6.61
CA GLN A 163 7.93 -5.62 -5.64
C GLN A 163 6.90 -4.69 -4.99
N THR A 164 7.15 -3.38 -4.95
CA THR A 164 6.19 -2.42 -4.41
C THR A 164 4.88 -2.36 -5.20
N TRP A 165 4.85 -2.82 -6.47
CA TRP A 165 3.62 -2.91 -7.26
C TRP A 165 2.61 -3.95 -6.74
N VAL A 166 3.02 -4.89 -5.88
CA VAL A 166 2.12 -5.97 -5.44
C VAL A 166 0.96 -5.47 -4.59
N LYS A 167 1.11 -4.33 -3.90
CA LYS A 167 0.06 -3.78 -3.03
C LYS A 167 -1.17 -3.33 -3.79
N VAL A 168 -1.02 -2.79 -5.01
CA VAL A 168 -2.14 -2.28 -5.82
C VAL A 168 -3.20 -3.35 -6.10
N PRO A 169 -2.88 -4.52 -6.71
CA PRO A 169 -3.88 -5.57 -6.91
C PRO A 169 -4.39 -6.20 -5.61
N MET A 170 -3.61 -6.19 -4.52
CA MET A 170 -4.08 -6.75 -3.24
C MET A 170 -5.07 -5.82 -2.53
N MET A 171 -4.85 -4.51 -2.56
CA MET A 171 -5.83 -3.51 -2.13
C MET A 171 -7.12 -3.62 -2.95
N MET A 172 -7.01 -3.74 -4.27
CA MET A 172 -8.17 -3.94 -5.15
C MET A 172 -8.99 -5.19 -4.79
N GLU A 173 -8.33 -6.28 -4.41
CA GLU A 173 -9.02 -7.51 -3.98
C GLU A 173 -9.74 -7.31 -2.64
N ALA A 174 -9.08 -6.69 -1.67
CA ALA A 174 -9.65 -6.41 -0.35
C ALA A 174 -10.81 -5.38 -0.40
N LEU A 175 -10.86 -4.53 -1.41
CA LEU A 175 -11.98 -3.62 -1.63
C LEU A 175 -13.27 -4.36 -2.01
N LYS A 176 -13.23 -5.62 -2.42
CA LYS A 176 -14.45 -6.36 -2.80
C LYS A 176 -15.31 -6.74 -1.60
N ASP A 177 -14.71 -6.90 -0.42
CA ASP A 177 -15.37 -7.42 0.78
C ASP A 177 -15.39 -6.45 1.97
N HIS A 178 -14.81 -5.25 1.84
CA HIS A 178 -14.77 -4.23 2.91
C HIS A 178 -15.20 -2.86 2.39
N LYS A 179 -15.71 -1.99 3.26
CA LYS A 179 -15.99 -0.58 2.90
C LYS A 179 -14.68 0.20 2.77
N PHE A 180 -13.75 -0.02 3.69
CA PHE A 180 -12.44 0.63 3.70
C PHE A 180 -11.30 -0.37 3.69
N VAL A 181 -10.31 -0.11 2.86
CA VAL A 181 -9.01 -0.77 2.89
C VAL A 181 -7.97 0.24 3.31
N VAL A 182 -7.25 -0.06 4.39
CA VAL A 182 -6.11 0.72 4.86
C VAL A 182 -4.85 -0.10 4.66
N PHE A 183 -3.98 0.35 3.77
CA PHE A 183 -2.67 -0.27 3.52
C PHE A 183 -1.57 0.52 4.19
N LEU A 184 -0.60 -0.19 4.78
CA LEU A 184 0.64 0.37 5.28
C LEU A 184 1.84 -0.45 4.77
N ASP A 185 2.91 0.25 4.37
CA ASP A 185 4.22 -0.39 4.25
C ASP A 185 4.69 -0.86 5.64
N ALA A 186 5.46 -1.95 5.71
CA ALA A 186 5.84 -2.56 6.99
C ALA A 186 6.84 -1.72 7.83
N ASP A 187 7.34 -0.61 7.27
CA ASP A 187 8.10 0.45 7.94
C ASP A 187 7.27 1.73 8.13
N ALA A 188 5.96 1.69 7.94
CA ALA A 188 5.01 2.66 8.46
C ALA A 188 4.34 2.11 9.73
N ILE A 189 3.89 2.98 10.62
CA ILE A 189 3.25 2.61 11.89
C ILE A 189 2.19 3.62 12.33
N PHE A 190 1.17 3.14 13.04
CA PHE A 190 0.27 3.99 13.80
C PHE A 190 0.96 4.49 15.07
N SER A 191 1.10 5.81 15.17
CA SER A 191 1.86 6.48 16.23
C SER A 191 1.03 6.91 17.43
N GLU A 192 -0.28 6.99 17.24
CA GLU A 192 -1.30 7.30 18.24
C GLU A 192 -2.34 6.16 18.26
N PRO A 193 -2.03 5.01 18.88
CA PRO A 193 -2.82 3.79 18.73
C PRO A 193 -4.26 3.91 19.26
N GLN A 194 -4.51 4.86 20.15
CA GLN A 194 -5.84 5.18 20.66
C GLN A 194 -6.73 5.94 19.68
N MET A 195 -6.19 6.49 18.59
CA MET A 195 -6.96 7.28 17.64
C MET A 195 -7.67 6.37 16.65
N PRO A 196 -9.01 6.37 16.60
CA PRO A 196 -9.77 5.58 15.64
C PRO A 196 -9.66 6.17 14.23
N ILE A 197 -9.77 5.34 13.19
CA ILE A 197 -9.56 5.77 11.81
C ILE A 197 -10.69 6.72 11.38
N GLU A 198 -11.91 6.52 11.88
CA GLU A 198 -13.10 7.34 11.67
C GLU A 198 -12.86 8.82 12.02
N TRP A 199 -12.16 9.05 13.14
CA TRP A 199 -11.78 10.40 13.55
C TRP A 199 -10.76 10.99 12.58
N LEU A 200 -9.80 10.19 12.09
CA LEU A 200 -8.81 10.61 11.09
C LEU A 200 -9.43 10.85 9.71
N LEU A 201 -10.41 10.03 9.30
CA LEU A 201 -11.18 10.24 8.08
C LEU A 201 -11.92 11.59 8.14
N THR A 202 -12.48 11.92 9.30
CA THR A 202 -13.11 13.23 9.55
C THR A 202 -12.09 14.36 9.52
N LEU A 203 -10.93 14.20 10.17
CA LEU A 203 -9.85 15.19 10.16
C LEU A 203 -9.38 15.51 8.74
N TRP A 204 -9.18 14.49 7.90
CA TRP A 204 -8.71 14.64 6.52
C TRP A 204 -9.84 14.91 5.52
N ASN A 205 -11.08 15.04 6.00
CA ASN A 205 -12.27 15.26 5.18
C ASN A 205 -12.39 14.22 4.05
N ILE A 206 -12.29 12.95 4.43
CA ILE A 206 -12.54 11.80 3.57
C ILE A 206 -14.03 11.48 3.74
N HIS A 207 -14.84 11.68 2.71
CA HIS A 207 -16.28 11.36 2.70
C HIS A 207 -16.60 10.28 1.64
N ASP A 208 -17.86 9.90 1.48
CA ASP A 208 -18.28 8.78 0.60
C ASP A 208 -17.86 8.95 -0.89
N ASP A 209 -17.59 10.18 -1.36
CA ASP A 209 -17.15 10.44 -2.75
C ASP A 209 -15.63 10.32 -2.94
N ILE A 210 -14.86 10.25 -1.86
CA ILE A 210 -13.41 10.10 -1.93
C ILE A 210 -13.07 8.64 -2.22
N LEU A 211 -12.37 8.40 -3.33
CA LEU A 211 -11.98 7.06 -3.78
C LEU A 211 -10.76 6.56 -3.00
N VAL A 212 -9.74 7.42 -2.94
CA VAL A 212 -8.43 7.11 -2.36
C VAL A 212 -7.88 8.35 -1.67
N ALA A 213 -7.36 8.15 -0.47
CA ALA A 213 -6.54 9.12 0.25
C ALA A 213 -5.11 8.60 0.42
N LEU A 214 -4.14 9.47 0.18
CA LEU A 214 -2.70 9.18 0.23
C LEU A 214 -1.98 10.34 0.92
N ALA A 215 -0.96 10.04 1.69
CA ALA A 215 -0.17 11.08 2.34
C ALA A 215 0.74 11.80 1.35
N GLU A 216 0.91 13.11 1.48
CA GLU A 216 1.89 13.85 0.67
C GLU A 216 3.32 13.35 0.95
N ASP A 217 4.18 13.33 -0.07
CA ASP A 217 5.59 12.99 0.11
C ASP A 217 6.41 14.22 0.53
N ILE A 218 7.57 13.97 1.13
CA ILE A 218 8.50 15.03 1.48
C ILE A 218 9.02 15.76 0.23
N TYR A 219 9.17 17.07 0.32
CA TYR A 219 9.71 17.87 -0.78
C TYR A 219 11.15 17.48 -1.09
N LYS A 220 11.32 16.76 -2.21
CA LYS A 220 12.59 16.49 -2.87
C LYS A 220 12.36 16.56 -4.37
N LYS A 221 13.35 17.03 -5.14
CA LYS A 221 13.25 17.11 -6.61
C LYS A 221 12.91 15.75 -7.24
N THR A 222 13.33 14.65 -6.62
CA THR A 222 13.03 13.27 -7.04
C THR A 222 11.59 12.84 -6.78
N ASN A 223 10.88 13.56 -5.91
CA ASN A 223 9.51 13.29 -5.50
C ASN A 223 8.52 14.22 -6.22
N LEU A 224 8.92 14.86 -7.30
CA LEU A 224 8.04 15.63 -8.16
C LEU A 224 7.61 14.78 -9.35
N ASP A 225 6.36 14.91 -9.75
CA ASP A 225 5.89 14.35 -11.01
C ASP A 225 6.34 15.20 -12.22
N ARG A 226 5.97 14.78 -13.42
CA ARG A 226 6.31 15.49 -14.67
C ARG A 226 5.68 16.89 -14.79
N GLN A 227 4.68 17.23 -13.97
CA GLN A 227 4.07 18.56 -13.89
C GLN A 227 4.68 19.43 -12.78
N GLY A 228 5.62 18.89 -11.99
CA GLY A 228 6.26 19.60 -10.87
C GLY A 228 5.44 19.58 -9.58
N LEU A 229 4.40 18.75 -9.48
CA LEU A 229 3.63 18.55 -8.25
C LEU A 229 4.27 17.43 -7.42
N LEU A 230 4.26 17.59 -6.10
CA LEU A 230 4.70 16.52 -5.20
C LEU A 230 3.92 15.24 -5.43
N LEU A 231 4.63 14.12 -5.46
CA LEU A 231 4.02 12.80 -5.40
C LEU A 231 3.35 12.63 -4.04
N TRP A 232 2.32 11.80 -4.00
CA TRP A 232 1.75 11.33 -2.75
C TRP A 232 2.33 9.96 -2.44
N ASN A 233 2.83 9.79 -1.22
CA ASN A 233 3.42 8.57 -0.74
C ASN A 233 2.40 7.43 -0.69
N THR A 234 2.79 6.27 -1.20
CA THR A 234 1.92 5.07 -1.23
C THR A 234 2.25 4.06 -0.14
N GLY A 235 3.05 4.45 0.86
CA GLY A 235 3.33 3.67 2.06
C GLY A 235 2.21 3.76 3.10
N PHE A 236 1.26 4.67 2.93
CA PHE A 236 -0.01 4.73 3.66
C PHE A 236 -1.12 5.09 2.68
N VAL A 237 -2.09 4.18 2.52
CA VAL A 237 -3.21 4.35 1.57
C VAL A 237 -4.51 4.04 2.29
N ILE A 238 -5.49 4.92 2.16
CA ILE A 238 -6.87 4.63 2.53
C ILE A 238 -7.68 4.60 1.24
N ALA A 239 -8.37 3.50 0.97
CA ALA A 239 -9.24 3.37 -0.18
C ALA A 239 -10.65 2.99 0.27
N GLN A 240 -11.65 3.57 -0.40
CA GLN A 240 -13.06 3.31 -0.11
C GLN A 240 -13.70 2.52 -1.24
N ASN A 241 -14.46 1.49 -0.93
CA ASN A 241 -15.09 0.63 -1.92
C ASN A 241 -16.21 1.35 -2.66
N SER A 242 -16.01 1.51 -3.97
CA SER A 242 -17.05 1.91 -4.92
C SER A 242 -16.69 1.33 -6.30
N PRO A 243 -17.66 1.22 -7.24
CA PRO A 243 -17.34 0.84 -8.61
C PRO A 243 -16.26 1.74 -9.24
N ARG A 244 -16.27 3.03 -8.88
CA ARG A 244 -15.31 4.03 -9.37
C ARG A 244 -13.91 3.83 -8.77
N THR A 245 -13.82 3.46 -7.50
CA THR A 245 -12.54 3.11 -6.88
C THR A 245 -11.96 1.85 -7.52
N LEU A 246 -12.79 0.84 -7.82
CA LEU A 246 -12.33 -0.37 -8.51
C LEU A 246 -11.84 -0.07 -9.94
N GLU A 247 -12.46 0.88 -10.65
CA GLU A 247 -11.95 1.40 -11.93
C GLU A 247 -10.56 2.03 -11.75
N LEU A 248 -10.38 2.88 -10.73
CA LEU A 248 -9.08 3.50 -10.41
C LEU A 248 -8.01 2.45 -10.17
N PHE A 249 -8.27 1.47 -9.31
CA PHE A 249 -7.31 0.41 -9.01
C PHE A 249 -7.03 -0.48 -10.22
N GLN A 250 -8.01 -0.72 -11.09
CA GLN A 250 -7.79 -1.45 -12.34
C GLN A 250 -6.87 -0.66 -13.28
N SER A 251 -7.12 0.64 -13.49
CA SER A 251 -6.22 1.53 -14.24
C SER A 251 -4.82 1.56 -13.64
N TRP A 252 -4.70 1.61 -12.30
CA TRP A 252 -3.42 1.67 -11.62
C TRP A 252 -2.63 0.37 -11.79
N LYS A 253 -3.28 -0.77 -11.56
CA LYS A 253 -2.72 -2.13 -11.76
C LYS A 253 -2.27 -2.35 -13.20
N ASP A 254 -3.02 -1.85 -14.17
CA ASP A 254 -2.76 -2.02 -15.60
C ASP A 254 -1.85 -0.93 -16.20
N CYS A 255 -1.51 0.11 -15.43
CA CYS A 255 -0.66 1.22 -15.86
C CYS A 255 0.65 0.74 -16.52
N PRO A 256 1.38 -0.25 -15.95
CA PRO A 256 2.52 -0.90 -16.60
C PRO A 256 2.34 -1.46 -18.01
N SER A 257 1.11 -1.70 -18.45
CA SER A 257 0.81 -2.29 -19.76
C SER A 257 0.81 -1.27 -20.90
N ASP A 258 0.92 0.03 -20.60
CA ASP A 258 0.87 1.15 -21.55
C ASP A 258 -0.43 1.23 -22.39
N ARG A 259 -1.44 0.41 -22.09
CA ARG A 259 -2.70 0.37 -22.87
C ARG A 259 -3.53 1.63 -22.68
N GLU A 260 -3.71 2.05 -21.44
CA GLU A 260 -4.46 3.26 -21.10
C GLU A 260 -3.55 4.49 -20.99
N PHE A 261 -2.35 4.31 -20.42
CA PHE A 261 -1.39 5.38 -20.16
C PHE A 261 -0.08 5.11 -20.90
N PRO A 262 0.08 5.60 -22.14
CA PRO A 262 1.31 5.41 -22.90
C PRO A 262 2.54 5.92 -22.12
N GLY A 263 3.51 5.04 -21.91
CA GLY A 263 4.76 5.34 -21.21
C GLY A 263 4.70 5.14 -19.69
N CYS A 264 3.60 4.63 -19.13
CA CYS A 264 3.56 4.28 -17.71
C CYS A 264 4.44 3.07 -17.35
N SER A 265 4.74 2.18 -18.29
CA SER A 265 5.69 1.08 -18.12
C SER A 265 7.08 1.54 -17.70
N HIS A 266 7.42 2.82 -17.91
CA HIS A 266 8.61 3.47 -17.35
C HIS A 266 8.75 3.20 -15.83
N TRP A 267 7.64 3.24 -15.11
CA TRP A 267 7.57 3.06 -13.67
C TRP A 267 7.55 1.59 -13.22
N ASN A 268 7.71 0.62 -14.12
CA ASN A 268 7.83 -0.79 -13.72
C ASN A 268 8.97 -1.01 -12.73
N LYS A 269 10.14 -0.44 -13.03
CA LYS A 269 11.38 -0.58 -12.23
C LYS A 269 12.05 0.75 -11.90
N LYS A 270 11.56 1.85 -12.47
CA LYS A 270 12.04 3.19 -12.13
C LYS A 270 11.38 3.61 -10.83
N PHE A 271 12.19 3.98 -9.84
CA PHE A 271 11.72 4.68 -8.65
C PHE A 271 10.99 5.98 -9.03
N ALA A 272 9.82 6.31 -8.47
CA ALA A 272 9.16 5.70 -7.30
C ALA A 272 8.07 4.65 -7.64
N HIS A 273 8.15 3.97 -8.79
CA HIS A 273 7.28 2.84 -9.13
C HIS A 273 5.77 3.17 -9.18
N GLU A 274 4.93 2.38 -8.52
CA GLU A 274 3.47 2.56 -8.45
C GLU A 274 3.08 3.94 -7.90
N GLN A 275 3.88 4.51 -6.99
CA GLN A 275 3.70 5.87 -6.50
C GLN A 275 3.89 6.92 -7.59
N ALA A 276 4.96 6.79 -8.36
CA ALA A 276 5.22 7.69 -9.48
C ALA A 276 4.17 7.51 -10.59
N ALA A 277 3.71 6.27 -10.83
CA ALA A 277 2.61 6.01 -11.75
C ALA A 277 1.32 6.71 -11.29
N PHE A 278 0.98 6.64 -9.99
CA PHE A 278 -0.18 7.34 -9.44
C PHE A 278 -0.09 8.84 -9.68
N GLY A 279 1.01 9.47 -9.26
CA GLY A 279 1.17 10.92 -9.37
C GLY A 279 1.24 11.44 -10.81
N ASN A 280 1.82 10.68 -11.74
CA ASN A 280 2.00 11.13 -13.14
C ASN A 280 0.78 10.86 -14.04
N TYR A 281 -0.08 9.90 -13.69
CA TYR A 281 -1.19 9.45 -14.54
C TYR A 281 -2.53 9.43 -13.79
N LEU A 282 -2.64 8.60 -12.75
CA LEU A 282 -3.92 8.33 -12.09
C LEU A 282 -4.49 9.58 -11.43
N ARG A 283 -3.64 10.37 -10.75
CA ARG A 283 -4.05 11.65 -10.15
C ARG A 283 -4.77 12.54 -11.16
N TYR A 284 -4.25 12.66 -12.38
CA TYR A 284 -4.85 13.53 -13.40
C TYR A 284 -6.12 12.96 -14.01
N LYS A 285 -6.24 11.64 -14.11
CA LYS A 285 -7.47 10.99 -14.61
C LYS A 285 -8.62 11.11 -13.61
N TYR A 286 -8.33 10.93 -12.31
CA TYR A 286 -9.36 10.77 -11.30
C TYR A 286 -9.58 12.02 -10.44
N ASN A 287 -8.68 13.01 -10.43
CA ASN A 287 -8.91 14.24 -9.64
C ASN A 287 -9.80 15.28 -10.35
N THR A 288 -10.70 14.86 -11.25
CA THR A 288 -11.54 15.79 -12.02
C THR A 288 -12.71 16.35 -11.21
N THR A 289 -13.07 15.68 -10.11
CA THR A 289 -14.25 16.01 -9.27
C THR A 289 -13.94 15.92 -7.77
N ASP A 290 -12.69 16.22 -7.37
CA ASP A 290 -12.21 16.12 -5.97
C ASP A 290 -12.34 14.70 -5.36
N GLU A 291 -12.30 13.67 -6.21
CA GLU A 291 -12.40 12.25 -5.84
C GLU A 291 -11.16 11.70 -5.12
N LEU A 292 -10.08 12.49 -5.02
CA LEU A 292 -8.81 12.08 -4.43
C LEU A 292 -8.44 13.00 -3.27
N ARG A 293 -8.02 12.42 -2.14
CA ARG A 293 -7.67 13.21 -0.95
C ARG A 293 -6.20 13.13 -0.62
N MET A 294 -5.58 14.29 -0.46
CA MET A 294 -4.24 14.40 0.10
C MET A 294 -4.35 14.40 1.63
N ILE A 295 -3.60 13.51 2.29
CA ILE A 295 -3.36 13.54 3.72
C ILE A 295 -2.07 14.35 3.95
N PRO A 296 -2.06 15.38 4.83
CA PRO A 296 -0.85 16.16 5.07
C PRO A 296 0.35 15.27 5.41
N CYS A 297 1.54 15.58 4.86
CA CYS A 297 2.78 14.85 5.16
C CYS A 297 2.99 14.74 6.67
N LEU A 298 2.79 15.85 7.39
CA LEU A 298 2.86 15.92 8.84
C LEU A 298 1.98 14.91 9.57
N ASP A 299 0.83 14.53 9.01
CA ASP A 299 -0.13 13.64 9.65
C ASP A 299 0.11 12.17 9.30
N GLY A 300 0.39 11.90 8.02
CA GLY A 300 0.35 10.56 7.44
C GLY A 300 1.65 10.04 6.83
N ASN A 301 2.76 10.79 6.93
CA ASN A 301 4.04 10.41 6.32
C ASN A 301 5.26 10.95 7.09
N GLY A 302 6.46 10.47 6.74
CA GLY A 302 7.69 10.91 7.40
C GLY A 302 7.76 10.50 8.87
N SER A 303 8.64 11.11 9.65
CA SER A 303 8.81 10.72 11.06
C SER A 303 9.46 11.81 11.89
N GLN A 304 9.41 11.68 13.21
CA GLN A 304 10.13 12.58 14.12
C GLN A 304 11.67 12.52 14.00
N TYR A 305 12.20 11.56 13.22
CA TYR A 305 13.63 11.26 13.07
C TYR A 305 14.26 11.85 11.80
N ILE A 306 13.51 12.61 11.01
CA ILE A 306 14.04 13.31 9.82
C ILE A 306 14.24 14.81 10.11
N PRO A 307 15.10 15.50 9.34
CA PRO A 307 15.30 16.95 9.49
C PRO A 307 14.02 17.77 9.33
N GLU A 308 13.15 17.37 8.39
CA GLU A 308 11.91 18.05 8.01
C GLU A 308 10.69 17.59 8.85
N LYS A 309 10.92 17.18 10.10
CA LYS A 309 9.88 16.64 11.00
C LYS A 309 8.77 17.63 11.36
N GLU A 310 9.01 18.94 11.23
CA GLU A 310 7.99 19.95 11.52
C GLU A 310 6.93 20.03 10.41
N GLU A 311 7.33 19.70 9.17
CA GLU A 311 6.48 19.65 7.98
C GLU A 311 6.03 18.22 7.62
N CYS A 312 6.81 17.20 7.99
CA CYS A 312 6.56 15.80 7.67
C CYS A 312 7.00 14.85 8.81
N GLY A 313 6.41 15.07 9.98
CA GLY A 313 6.74 14.33 11.21
C GLY A 313 5.94 13.05 11.46
N GLY A 314 4.88 12.80 10.70
CA GLY A 314 4.01 11.62 10.83
C GLY A 314 3.29 11.52 12.18
N GLN A 315 2.45 12.49 12.53
CA GLN A 315 1.80 12.55 13.84
C GLN A 315 0.91 11.33 14.13
N PHE A 316 0.11 10.90 13.16
CA PHE A 316 -0.80 9.76 13.31
C PHE A 316 -0.20 8.51 12.67
N VAL A 317 0.41 8.65 11.49
CA VAL A 317 1.17 7.59 10.83
C VAL A 317 2.60 8.06 10.57
N GLN A 318 3.57 7.37 11.16
CA GLN A 318 4.99 7.59 10.87
C GLN A 318 5.44 6.59 9.81
N HIS A 319 6.17 7.04 8.81
CA HIS A 319 6.81 6.23 7.80
C HIS A 319 8.34 6.34 7.93
N LEU A 320 8.95 5.28 8.46
CA LEU A 320 10.33 5.20 8.93
C LEU A 320 11.31 4.72 7.83
N TRP A 321 11.14 5.16 6.58
CA TRP A 321 11.93 4.66 5.44
C TRP A 321 13.45 4.82 5.61
N SER A 322 13.90 5.86 6.33
CA SER A 322 15.33 6.12 6.61
C SER A 322 15.80 5.57 7.96
N SER A 323 14.89 5.15 8.82
CA SER A 323 15.13 4.79 10.21
C SER A 323 14.39 3.51 10.59
N LYS A 324 14.39 2.51 9.70
CA LYS A 324 13.48 1.35 9.78
C LYS A 324 13.55 0.61 11.10
N ASP A 325 14.74 0.46 11.69
CA ASP A 325 14.91 -0.25 12.96
C ASP A 325 14.21 0.45 14.14
N VAL A 326 13.91 1.74 14.03
CA VAL A 326 13.11 2.47 15.03
C VAL A 326 11.69 1.92 15.16
N THR A 327 11.17 1.23 14.13
CA THR A 327 9.88 0.53 14.20
C THR A 327 9.82 -0.45 15.38
N ILE A 328 10.94 -1.09 15.72
CA ILE A 328 11.08 -1.99 16.86
C ILE A 328 10.91 -1.21 18.17
N THR A 329 11.60 -0.09 18.29
CA THR A 329 11.54 0.80 19.46
C THR A 329 10.13 1.38 19.65
N ASP A 330 9.48 1.81 18.57
CA ASP A 330 8.13 2.38 18.63
C ASP A 330 7.09 1.31 19.06
N LEU A 331 7.24 0.06 18.60
CA LEU A 331 6.40 -1.04 19.10
C LEU A 331 6.64 -1.29 20.60
N GLN A 332 7.89 -1.31 21.05
CA GLN A 332 8.21 -1.46 22.47
C GLN A 332 7.63 -0.32 23.31
N GLN A 333 7.69 0.92 22.80
CA GLN A 333 7.12 2.08 23.46
C GLN A 333 5.59 2.02 23.52
N LEU A 334 4.92 1.53 22.48
CA LEU A 334 3.47 1.29 22.49
C LEU A 334 3.09 0.33 23.62
N VAL A 335 3.80 -0.79 23.77
CA VAL A 335 3.57 -1.79 24.82
C VAL A 335 3.84 -1.19 26.21
N ALA A 336 4.98 -0.53 26.39
CA ALA A 336 5.36 0.08 27.67
C ALA A 336 4.37 1.17 28.11
N THR A 337 3.86 1.96 27.15
CA THR A 337 2.87 3.01 27.40
C THR A 337 1.53 2.41 27.83
N ALA A 338 1.08 1.33 27.17
CA ALA A 338 -0.15 0.64 27.54
C ALA A 338 -0.13 0.19 29.01
N LEU A 339 0.97 -0.44 29.44
CA LEU A 339 1.17 -0.89 30.81
C LEU A 339 1.26 0.27 31.81
N SER A 340 2.03 1.30 31.47
CA SER A 340 2.27 2.45 32.35
C SER A 340 1.00 3.25 32.62
N ARG A 341 0.09 3.34 31.64
CA ARG A 341 -1.21 4.00 31.83
C ARG A 341 -2.08 3.26 32.85
N GLN A 342 -2.11 1.92 32.82
CA GLN A 342 -2.84 1.13 33.82
C GLN A 342 -2.32 1.35 35.25
N ILE A 343 -1.00 1.43 35.41
CA ILE A 343 -0.38 1.74 36.72
C ILE A 343 -0.83 3.11 37.21
N LYS A 344 -0.79 4.12 36.34
CA LYS A 344 -1.19 5.50 36.68
C LYS A 344 -2.65 5.58 37.13
N ASP A 345 -3.52 4.82 36.50
CA ASP A 345 -4.96 4.82 36.81
C ASP A 345 -5.32 3.90 37.99
N GLY A 346 -4.33 3.24 38.60
CA GLY A 346 -4.53 2.35 39.74
C GLY A 346 -5.11 0.98 39.38
N ASP A 347 -5.24 0.64 38.09
CA ASP A 347 -5.73 -0.66 37.60
C ASP A 347 -4.60 -1.70 37.55
N ILE A 348 -4.00 -1.93 38.72
CA ILE A 348 -2.89 -2.88 38.91
C ILE A 348 -3.35 -4.31 38.58
N ALA A 349 -4.62 -4.64 38.82
CA ALA A 349 -5.18 -5.97 38.53
C ALA A 349 -5.17 -6.29 37.03
N ARG A 350 -5.58 -5.36 36.16
CA ARG A 350 -5.54 -5.54 34.71
C ARG A 350 -4.11 -5.67 34.18
N MET A 351 -3.16 -4.95 34.78
CA MET A 351 -1.73 -5.11 34.47
C MET A 351 -1.21 -6.49 34.87
N PHE A 352 -1.52 -6.97 36.08
CA PHE A 352 -1.12 -8.31 36.51
C PHE A 352 -1.74 -9.40 35.63
N ASP A 353 -3.02 -9.28 35.30
CA ASP A 353 -3.68 -10.20 34.38
C ASP A 353 -3.00 -10.22 33.00
N ALA A 354 -2.60 -9.04 32.50
CA ALA A 354 -1.88 -8.90 31.24
C ALA A 354 -0.47 -9.52 31.25
N LEU A 355 0.25 -9.43 32.38
CA LEU A 355 1.65 -9.90 32.49
C LEU A 355 1.77 -11.36 32.93
N VAL A 356 0.80 -11.88 33.69
CA VAL A 356 0.91 -13.20 34.35
C VAL A 356 0.08 -14.28 33.65
N ARG A 357 -1.10 -13.96 33.11
CA ARG A 357 -1.95 -14.97 32.45
C ARG A 357 -1.39 -15.56 31.15
N PRO A 358 -0.61 -14.85 30.32
CA PRO A 358 -0.01 -15.45 29.12
C PRO A 358 0.99 -16.57 29.39
N ILE A 359 1.42 -16.78 30.64
CA ILE A 359 2.45 -17.76 31.04
C ILE A 359 1.84 -19.16 31.34
N HIS A 360 0.52 -19.30 31.27
CA HIS A 360 -0.19 -20.54 31.64
C HIS A 360 -0.96 -21.25 30.51
N VAL A 361 -0.55 -21.09 29.24
CA VAL A 361 -1.09 -21.89 28.12
C VAL A 361 0.00 -22.70 27.46
#